data_AF-R5BL94-F1
#
_entry.id   AF-R5BL94-F1
#
_cell.length_a   1.000
_cell.length_b   1.000
_cell.length_c   1.000
_cell.angle_alpha   90.00
_cell.angle_beta   90.00
_cell.angle_gamma   90.00
#
_symmetry.space_group_name_H-M   'P 1'
#
loop_
_entity.id
_entity.type
_entity.pdbx_description
1 polymer ?
#
loop_
_entity_poly.entity_id
_entity_poly.type
_entity_poly.pdbx_seq_one_letter_code
_entity_poly.pdbx_strand_id
1 'polypeptide(L)'
;MLKAYICSPYRARTEAELDRNIEYAQEITRRALLAGVAPITPHLYITQCLNDDKKEEREVGITAGMEILKGCDFVIAGIKYGISAGMSREIALADASGIDVVNADKLALYLRYRKIEEYVIKRIEKDHMQTCADIMKAFVTEIQRK
;
A
#
# COMPACT_ATOMS: atom_id res chain seq x y z
N MET A 1 -7.41 -8.68 2.78
CA MET A 1 -6.49 -7.75 3.47
C MET A 1 -5.90 -6.82 2.42
N LEU A 2 -5.65 -5.55 2.76
CA LEU A 2 -4.95 -4.65 1.84
C LEU A 2 -3.48 -5.09 1.71
N LYS A 3 -2.96 -5.08 0.50
CA LYS A 3 -1.55 -5.30 0.17
C LYS A 3 -0.83 -3.96 0.18
N ALA A 4 0.28 -3.88 0.90
CA ALA A 4 1.08 -2.67 0.94
C ALA A 4 2.51 -2.93 0.51
N TYR A 5 3.08 -2.03 -0.27
CA TYR A 5 4.51 -2.03 -0.56
C TYR A 5 5.25 -1.27 0.53
N ILE A 6 6.30 -1.83 1.13
CA ILE A 6 7.15 -1.11 2.09
C ILE A 6 8.33 -0.47 1.35
N CYS A 7 8.36 0.84 1.37
CA CYS A 7 9.41 1.68 0.80
C CYS A 7 10.22 2.31 1.94
N SER A 8 11.45 1.86 2.16
CA SER A 8 12.35 2.34 3.23
C SER A 8 13.80 2.31 2.77
N PRO A 9 14.70 3.09 3.38
CA PRO A 9 16.12 3.02 3.06
C PRO A 9 16.65 1.61 3.37
N TYR A 10 17.51 1.10 2.49
CA TYR A 10 18.19 -0.19 2.66
C TYR A 10 19.70 -0.04 2.51
N ARG A 11 20.17 0.42 1.34
CA ARG A 11 21.59 0.66 1.08
C ARG A 11 22.20 1.61 2.11
N ALA A 12 23.45 1.32 2.48
CA ALA A 12 24.18 1.99 3.54
C ALA A 12 25.67 2.11 3.16
N ARG A 13 26.41 3.00 3.81
CA ARG A 13 27.87 3.14 3.62
C ARG A 13 28.67 2.28 4.59
N THR A 14 28.07 1.94 5.72
CA THR A 14 28.67 1.11 6.77
C THR A 14 27.74 -0.04 7.13
N GLU A 15 28.29 -1.11 7.69
CA GLU A 15 27.50 -2.25 8.18
C GLU A 15 26.51 -1.82 9.26
N ALA A 16 26.92 -0.96 10.19
CA ALA A 16 26.03 -0.44 11.24
C ALA A 16 24.83 0.36 10.68
N GLU A 17 25.03 1.10 9.59
CA GLU A 17 23.93 1.76 8.89
C GLU A 17 23.01 0.78 8.17
N LEU A 18 23.57 -0.30 7.61
CA LEU A 18 22.81 -1.36 6.96
C LEU A 18 21.92 -2.09 7.97
N ASP A 19 22.49 -2.49 9.10
CA ASP A 19 21.76 -3.16 10.19
C ASP A 19 20.60 -2.30 10.69
N ARG A 20 20.86 -1.01 10.96
CA ARG A 20 19.82 -0.05 11.35
C ARG A 20 18.70 0.05 10.30
N ASN A 21 19.05 0.06 9.02
CA ASN A 21 18.07 0.14 7.93
C ASN A 21 17.23 -1.14 7.82
N ILE A 22 17.85 -2.32 8.00
CA ILE A 22 17.18 -3.61 8.05
C ILE A 22 16.21 -3.66 9.24
N GLU A 23 16.66 -3.30 10.43
CA GLU A 23 15.82 -3.23 11.64
C GLU A 23 14.63 -2.30 11.44
N TYR A 24 14.86 -1.14 10.82
CA TYR A 24 13.80 -0.18 10.53
C TYR A 24 12.77 -0.71 9.53
N ALA A 25 13.22 -1.33 8.44
CA ALA A 25 12.33 -1.99 7.48
C ALA A 25 11.49 -3.07 8.17
N GLN A 26 12.12 -3.92 8.99
CA GLN A 26 11.43 -4.96 9.77
C GLN A 26 10.41 -4.37 10.76
N GLU A 27 10.73 -3.27 11.43
CA GLU A 27 9.81 -2.57 12.34
C GLU A 27 8.54 -2.12 11.60
N ILE A 28 8.70 -1.47 10.43
CA ILE A 28 7.58 -1.01 9.61
C ILE A 28 6.75 -2.21 9.12
N THR A 29 7.40 -3.25 8.60
CA THR A 29 6.74 -4.48 8.15
C THR A 29 5.93 -5.10 9.28
N ARG A 30 6.50 -5.20 10.49
CA ARG A 30 5.80 -5.72 11.67
C ARG A 30 4.61 -4.84 12.05
N ARG A 31 4.74 -3.52 12.03
CA ARG A 31 3.63 -2.58 12.29
C ARG A 31 2.50 -2.77 11.29
N ALA A 32 2.80 -2.94 10.00
CA ALA A 32 1.82 -3.19 8.96
C ALA A 32 1.08 -4.53 9.17
N LEU A 33 1.82 -5.60 9.49
CA LEU A 33 1.23 -6.91 9.81
C LEU A 33 0.25 -6.82 10.98
N LEU A 34 0.66 -6.19 12.08
CA LEU A 34 -0.19 -6.02 13.27
C LEU A 34 -1.42 -5.13 13.00
N ALA A 35 -1.36 -4.26 11.98
CA ALA A 35 -2.49 -3.46 11.54
C ALA A 35 -3.46 -4.20 10.60
N GLY A 36 -3.21 -5.48 10.29
CA GLY A 36 -4.04 -6.28 9.38
C GLY A 36 -3.78 -5.98 7.90
N VAL A 37 -2.64 -5.40 7.58
CA VAL A 37 -2.14 -5.18 6.21
C VAL A 37 -1.21 -6.33 5.84
N ALA A 38 -1.19 -6.71 4.56
CA ALA A 38 -0.24 -7.68 4.01
C ALA A 38 0.93 -6.93 3.35
N PRO A 39 2.03 -6.64 4.08
CA PRO A 39 3.16 -5.91 3.51
C PRO A 39 4.02 -6.80 2.62
N ILE A 40 4.57 -6.20 1.58
CA ILE A 40 5.65 -6.75 0.77
C ILE A 40 6.85 -5.81 0.93
N THR A 41 7.99 -6.34 1.34
CA THR A 41 9.20 -5.56 1.65
C THR A 41 10.37 -6.09 0.82
N PRO A 42 10.44 -5.74 -0.48
CA PRO A 42 11.33 -6.43 -1.42
C PRO A 42 12.80 -6.35 -1.05
N HIS A 43 13.24 -5.20 -0.55
CA HIS A 43 14.63 -5.00 -0.16
C HIS A 43 15.06 -5.84 1.05
N LEU A 44 14.15 -6.50 1.77
CA LEU A 44 14.55 -7.48 2.80
C LEU A 44 14.89 -8.85 2.23
N TYR A 45 14.29 -9.28 1.10
CA TYR A 45 14.51 -10.62 0.56
C TYR A 45 15.17 -10.65 -0.82
N ILE A 46 14.88 -9.69 -1.71
CA ILE A 46 15.47 -9.64 -3.06
C ILE A 46 16.99 -9.50 -2.97
N THR A 47 17.48 -8.69 -2.05
CA THR A 47 18.92 -8.47 -1.81
C THR A 47 19.61 -9.68 -1.17
N GLN A 48 18.85 -10.65 -0.64
CA GLN A 48 19.38 -11.94 -0.22
C GLN A 48 19.45 -12.94 -1.39
N CYS A 49 18.69 -12.69 -2.46
CA CYS A 49 18.68 -13.51 -3.67
C CYS A 49 19.63 -13.01 -4.76
N LEU A 50 19.98 -11.72 -4.74
CA LEU A 50 20.74 -11.02 -5.77
C LEU A 50 21.88 -10.21 -5.15
N ASN A 51 22.99 -10.08 -5.88
CA ASN A 51 24.12 -9.24 -5.49
C ASN A 51 23.91 -7.79 -5.96
N ASP A 52 23.59 -6.90 -5.03
CA ASP A 52 23.31 -5.48 -5.30
C ASP A 52 24.55 -4.67 -5.75
N ASP A 53 25.77 -5.21 -5.59
CA ASP A 53 27.00 -4.60 -6.10
C ASP A 53 27.18 -4.86 -7.60
N LYS A 54 26.53 -5.89 -8.15
CA LYS A 54 26.49 -6.13 -9.59
C LYS A 54 25.35 -5.33 -10.20
N LYS A 55 25.68 -4.49 -11.18
CA LYS A 55 24.73 -3.58 -11.81
C LYS A 55 23.56 -4.33 -12.44
N GLU A 56 23.83 -5.43 -13.13
CA GLU A 56 22.81 -6.21 -13.84
C GLU A 56 21.82 -6.86 -12.87
N GLU A 57 22.32 -7.51 -11.80
CA GLU A 57 21.46 -8.13 -10.78
C GLU A 57 20.67 -7.06 -10.00
N ARG A 58 21.28 -5.91 -9.71
CA ARG A 58 20.57 -4.78 -9.10
C ARG A 58 19.42 -4.28 -9.96
N GLU A 59 19.62 -4.14 -11.27
CA GLU A 59 18.56 -3.70 -12.19
C GLU A 59 17.40 -4.70 -12.25
N VAL A 60 17.69 -6.01 -12.20
CA VAL A 60 16.67 -7.06 -12.07
C VAL A 60 15.89 -6.90 -10.77
N GLY A 61 16.57 -6.71 -9.63
CA GLY A 61 15.93 -6.52 -8.33
C GLY A 61 15.03 -5.29 -8.27
N ILE A 62 15.49 -4.16 -8.82
CA ILE A 62 14.70 -2.92 -8.92
C ILE A 62 13.46 -3.14 -9.78
N THR A 63 13.62 -3.78 -10.94
CA THR A 63 12.51 -4.02 -11.88
C THR A 63 11.46 -4.92 -11.25
N ALA A 64 11.87 -6.01 -10.59
CA ALA A 64 10.97 -6.89 -9.86
C ALA A 64 10.24 -6.14 -8.72
N GLY A 65 10.96 -5.33 -7.95
CA GLY A 65 10.37 -4.49 -6.91
C GLY A 65 9.32 -3.51 -7.45
N MET A 66 9.60 -2.86 -8.58
CA MET A 66 8.66 -1.94 -9.22
C MET A 66 7.40 -2.65 -9.73
N GLU A 67 7.53 -3.86 -10.27
CA GLU A 67 6.37 -4.62 -10.74
C GLU A 67 5.47 -5.09 -9.58
N ILE A 68 6.09 -5.51 -8.47
CA ILE A 68 5.37 -5.81 -7.22
C ILE A 68 4.62 -4.59 -6.70
N LEU A 69 5.25 -3.40 -6.74
CA LEU A 69 4.65 -2.15 -6.26
C LEU A 69 3.32 -1.86 -6.98
N LYS A 70 3.28 -2.00 -8.31
CA LYS A 70 2.06 -1.77 -9.12
C LYS A 70 0.90 -2.67 -8.72
N GLY A 71 1.18 -3.84 -8.15
CA GLY A 71 0.16 -4.78 -7.68
C GLY A 71 -0.33 -4.52 -6.25
N CYS A 72 0.17 -3.50 -5.56
CA CYS A 72 -0.21 -3.17 -4.19
C CYS A 72 -1.35 -2.13 -4.12
N ASP A 73 -2.12 -2.16 -3.04
CA ASP A 73 -3.24 -1.23 -2.83
C ASP A 73 -2.78 0.17 -2.36
N PHE A 74 -1.58 0.26 -1.77
CA PHE A 74 -0.89 1.49 -1.36
C PHE A 74 0.58 1.22 -1.02
N VAL A 75 1.37 2.27 -0.84
CA VAL A 75 2.77 2.25 -0.39
C VAL A 75 2.86 2.78 1.03
N ILE A 76 3.69 2.15 1.86
CA ILE A 76 4.09 2.64 3.18
C ILE A 76 5.54 3.13 3.09
N ALA A 77 5.74 4.43 3.22
CA ALA A 77 7.04 5.09 3.17
C ALA A 77 7.62 5.29 4.57
N GLY A 78 8.73 4.61 4.85
CA GLY A 78 9.55 4.80 6.03
C GLY A 78 10.59 5.90 5.84
N ILE A 79 10.32 7.11 6.34
CA ILE A 79 11.15 8.30 6.06
C ILE A 79 12.05 8.74 7.23
N LYS A 80 12.10 7.97 8.33
CA LYS A 80 12.85 8.33 9.56
C LYS A 80 14.33 8.63 9.31
N TYR A 81 14.95 7.91 8.36
CA TYR A 81 16.36 8.08 7.99
C TYR A 81 16.54 8.71 6.61
N GLY A 82 15.55 9.52 6.18
CA GLY A 82 15.55 10.19 4.88
C GLY A 82 14.98 9.34 3.76
N ILE A 83 14.93 9.95 2.57
CA ILE A 83 14.43 9.33 1.34
C ILE A 83 15.64 9.05 0.44
N SER A 84 15.88 7.78 0.12
CA SER A 84 16.96 7.39 -0.79
C SER A 84 16.57 7.61 -2.25
N ALA A 85 17.57 7.56 -3.15
CA ALA A 85 17.31 7.60 -4.59
C ALA A 85 16.46 6.40 -5.08
N GLY A 86 16.57 5.24 -4.42
CA GLY A 86 15.72 4.08 -4.70
C GLY A 86 14.27 4.35 -4.33
N MET A 87 14.05 4.81 -3.10
CA MET A 87 12.72 5.20 -2.62
C MET A 87 12.09 6.29 -3.49
N SER A 88 12.87 7.29 -3.91
CA SER A 88 12.36 8.37 -4.76
C SER A 88 11.76 7.84 -6.07
N ARG A 89 12.38 6.82 -6.67
CA ARG A 89 11.86 6.16 -7.88
C ARG A 89 10.60 5.37 -7.60
N GLU A 90 10.55 4.65 -6.48
CA GLU A 90 9.36 3.88 -6.06
C GLU A 90 8.17 4.80 -5.77
N ILE A 91 8.40 5.92 -5.07
CA ILE A 91 7.40 6.94 -4.77
C ILE A 91 6.88 7.59 -6.07
N ALA A 92 7.79 7.95 -6.99
CA ALA A 92 7.40 8.50 -8.29
C ALA A 92 6.58 7.51 -9.13
N LEU A 93 6.92 6.22 -9.08
CA LEU A 93 6.14 5.18 -9.75
C LEU A 93 4.75 5.02 -9.12
N ALA A 94 4.65 5.05 -7.80
CA ALA A 94 3.37 4.97 -7.09
C ALA A 94 2.45 6.12 -7.50
N ASP A 95 2.98 7.35 -7.48
CA ASP A 95 2.26 8.57 -7.89
C ASP A 95 1.79 8.47 -9.35
N ALA A 96 2.68 8.08 -10.27
CA ALA A 96 2.33 7.87 -11.68
C ALA A 96 1.29 6.76 -11.90
N SER A 97 1.16 5.83 -10.96
CA SER A 97 0.21 4.71 -11.02
C SER A 97 -1.09 4.99 -10.24
N GLY A 98 -1.24 6.18 -9.64
CA GLY A 98 -2.38 6.51 -8.78
C GLY A 98 -2.43 5.70 -7.48
N ILE A 99 -1.29 5.21 -7.00
CA ILE A 99 -1.17 4.42 -5.78
C ILE A 99 -0.77 5.36 -4.63
N ASP A 100 -1.60 5.38 -3.58
CA ASP A 100 -1.36 6.22 -2.41
C ASP A 100 0.00 5.92 -1.76
N VAL A 101 0.74 6.97 -1.38
CA VAL A 101 1.96 6.86 -0.58
C VAL A 101 1.71 7.41 0.82
N VAL A 102 1.85 6.54 1.82
CA VAL A 102 1.51 6.82 3.22
C VAL A 102 2.76 6.78 4.07
N ASN A 103 3.02 7.83 4.84
CA ASN A 103 4.09 7.79 5.84
C ASN A 103 3.79 6.69 6.87
N ALA A 104 4.77 5.82 7.17
CA ALA A 104 4.67 4.75 8.14
C ALA A 104 4.06 5.19 9.50
N ASP A 105 4.39 6.39 9.98
CA ASP A 105 3.89 6.95 11.24
C ASP A 105 2.43 7.39 11.19
N LYS A 106 1.88 7.58 9.98
CA LYS A 106 0.48 7.91 9.76
C LYS A 106 -0.36 6.70 9.32
N LEU A 107 0.21 5.49 9.31
CA LEU A 107 -0.48 4.28 8.84
C LEU A 107 -1.83 4.06 9.55
N ALA A 108 -1.86 4.14 10.89
CA ALA A 108 -3.09 3.91 11.65
C ALA A 108 -4.19 4.94 11.30
N LEU A 109 -3.78 6.20 11.09
CA LEU A 109 -4.69 7.28 10.69
C LEU A 109 -5.24 7.04 9.28
N TYR A 110 -4.38 6.70 8.32
CA TYR A 110 -4.76 6.37 6.94
C TYR A 110 -5.76 5.21 6.89
N LEU A 111 -5.48 4.11 7.59
CA LEU A 111 -6.36 2.95 7.65
C LEU A 111 -7.71 3.28 8.29
N ARG A 112 -7.73 4.18 9.28
CA ARG A 112 -8.98 4.66 9.89
C ARG A 112 -9.80 5.46 8.88
N TYR A 113 -9.19 6.37 8.13
CA TYR A 113 -9.89 7.15 7.11
C TYR A 113 -10.45 6.26 5.99
N ARG A 114 -9.67 5.31 5.45
CA ARG A 114 -10.17 4.36 4.44
C ARG A 114 -11.37 3.56 4.94
N LYS A 115 -11.36 3.10 6.19
CA LYS A 115 -12.50 2.38 6.78
C LYS A 115 -13.76 3.24 6.86
N ILE A 116 -13.62 4.52 7.21
CA ILE A 116 -14.73 5.47 7.27
C ILE A 116 -15.28 5.72 5.86
N GLU A 117 -14.40 5.97 4.90
CA GLU A 117 -14.77 6.17 3.50
C GLU A 117 -15.51 4.95 2.93
N GLU A 118 -14.97 3.75 3.13
CA GLU A 118 -15.62 2.51 2.73
C GLU A 118 -17.01 2.33 3.39
N TYR A 119 -17.14 2.65 4.68
CA TYR A 119 -18.43 2.60 5.38
C TYR A 119 -19.43 3.59 4.80
N VAL A 120 -19.01 4.84 4.53
CA VAL A 120 -19.87 5.88 3.97
C VAL A 120 -20.36 5.50 2.57
N ILE A 121 -19.46 5.03 1.71
CA ILE A 121 -19.81 4.58 0.34
C ILE A 121 -20.85 3.45 0.41
N LYS A 122 -20.58 2.40 1.20
CA LYS A 122 -21.51 1.27 1.36
C LYS A 122 -22.88 1.70 1.88
N ARG A 123 -22.91 2.71 2.76
CA ARG A 123 -24.17 3.25 3.29
C ARG A 123 -24.95 3.99 2.21
N ILE A 124 -24.29 4.85 1.44
CA ILE A 124 -24.92 5.57 0.31
C ILE A 124 -25.48 4.59 -0.72
N GLU A 125 -24.70 3.57 -1.10
CA GLU A 125 -25.14 2.52 -2.04
C GLU A 125 -26.37 1.78 -1.53
N LYS A 126 -26.38 1.42 -0.24
CA LYS A 126 -27.52 0.75 0.39
C LYS A 126 -28.76 1.64 0.41
N ASP A 127 -28.62 2.89 0.81
CA ASP A 127 -29.73 3.85 0.88
C ASP A 127 -30.31 4.13 -0.52
N HIS A 128 -29.44 4.23 -1.54
CA HIS A 128 -29.85 4.38 -2.94
C HIS A 128 -30.61 3.14 -3.45
N MET A 129 -30.09 1.94 -3.18
CA MET A 129 -30.72 0.68 -3.58
C MET A 129 -32.09 0.48 -2.92
N GLN A 130 -32.20 0.85 -1.64
CA GLN A 130 -33.46 0.80 -0.91
C GLN A 130 -34.51 1.73 -1.54
N THR A 131 -34.10 2.96 -1.87
CA THR A 131 -34.97 3.94 -2.53
C THR A 131 -35.49 3.41 -3.88
N CYS A 132 -34.61 2.82 -4.70
CA CYS A 132 -35.01 2.21 -5.97
C CYS A 132 -35.98 1.03 -5.78
N ALA A 133 -35.75 0.18 -4.77
CA ALA A 133 -36.64 -0.95 -4.46
C ALA A 133 -38.04 -0.48 -4.03
N ASP A 134 -38.12 0.60 -3.25
CA ASP A 134 -39.38 1.15 -2.79
C ASP A 134 -40.18 1.79 -3.94
N ILE A 135 -39.50 2.49 -4.86
CA ILE A 135 -40.12 3.00 -6.11
C ILE A 135 -40.66 1.85 -6.96
N MET A 136 -39.88 0.79 -7.17
CA MET A 136 -40.32 -0.37 -7.95
C MET A 136 -41.54 -1.06 -7.31
N LYS A 137 -41.54 -1.24 -5.99
CA LYS A 137 -42.69 -1.82 -5.27
C LYS A 137 -43.94 -0.97 -5.44
N ALA A 138 -43.83 0.35 -5.32
CA ALA A 138 -44.95 1.26 -5.52
C ALA A 138 -45.51 1.14 -6.95
N PHE A 139 -44.63 1.15 -7.95
CA PHE A 139 -45.01 1.00 -9.36
C PHE A 139 -45.70 -0.34 -9.67
N VAL A 140 -45.14 -1.46 -9.19
CA VAL A 140 -45.75 -2.79 -9.35
C VAL A 140 -47.12 -2.86 -8.68
N THR A 141 -47.25 -2.29 -7.48
CA THR A 141 -48.52 -2.24 -6.76
C THR A 141 -49.57 -1.44 -7.55
N GLU A 142 -49.17 -0.36 -8.21
CA GLU A 142 -50.07 0.46 -9.03
C GLU A 142 -50.53 -0.27 -10.29
N ILE A 143 -49.64 -1.02 -10.96
CA ILE A 143 -50.00 -1.88 -12.10
C ILE A 143 -51.00 -2.95 -11.68
N GLN A 144 -50.77 -3.63 -10.55
CA GLN A 144 -51.63 -4.72 -10.08
C GLN A 144 -53.04 -4.28 -9.64
N ARG A 145 -53.25 -2.99 -9.40
CA ARG A 145 -54.57 -2.41 -9.04
C ARG A 145 -55.41 -2.03 -10.27
N LYS A 146 -54.85 -2.05 -11.47
CA LYS A 146 -55.56 -1.84 -12.74
C LYS A 146 -55.90 -3.18 -13.39
#